data_AF-A0A7C1FA91-F1
#
_entry.id   AF-A0A7C1FA91-F1
#
_cell.length_a   1.000
_cell.length_b   1.000
_cell.length_c   1.000
_cell.angle_alpha   90.00
_cell.angle_beta   90.00
_cell.angle_gamma   90.00
#
_symmetry.space_group_name_H-M   'P 1'
#
loop_
_entity.id
_entity.type
_entity.pdbx_description
1 polymer ?
#
loop_
_entity_poly.entity_id
_entity_poly.type
_entity_poly.pdbx_seq_one_letter_code
_entity_poly.pdbx_strand_id
1 'polypeptide(L)'
;MIPLAKATNLWLVAAGLYLLVPILWDLAARWSGRWTGRPAGWPGVVARPPLGEWLRVSGRLLYSVAIPYAMLLAGIADARSLGVAGFPRWPELPLGTAVGLGGVLLVMWSWGRIAAMSDRRGPRHRPLLGLWKTLHLPHGWVHLAFDVLCLQGSWAFVRGAAIRLVGLYAGVWLGLAASALAWLLRPGQAASLADAEARAPALLSASLALVTGLAFLYAENLWLCLAVHALGLLAACQRAAAAYGETG
;
A
#
# COMPACT_ATOMS: atom_id res chain seq x y z
N MET A 1 -32.04 4.49 -8.71
CA MET A 1 -30.77 4.39 -9.44
C MET A 1 -30.11 5.77 -9.47
N ILE A 2 -28.86 5.89 -9.01
CA ILE A 2 -28.11 7.15 -9.10
C ILE A 2 -27.70 7.35 -10.57
N PRO A 3 -27.91 8.53 -11.18
CA PRO A 3 -27.41 8.81 -12.52
C PRO A 3 -25.90 8.57 -12.61
N LEU A 4 -25.47 7.89 -13.67
CA LEU A 4 -24.09 7.43 -13.84
C LEU A 4 -23.04 8.55 -13.68
N ALA A 5 -23.34 9.76 -14.18
CA ALA A 5 -22.48 10.94 -14.04
C ALA A 5 -22.37 11.42 -12.58
N LYS A 6 -23.46 11.35 -11.81
CA LYS A 6 -23.45 11.72 -10.39
C LYS A 6 -22.62 10.73 -9.58
N ALA A 7 -22.72 9.43 -9.87
CA ALA A 7 -21.91 8.41 -9.21
C ALA A 7 -20.40 8.61 -9.45
N THR A 8 -19.99 8.92 -10.68
CA THR A 8 -18.59 9.23 -10.99
C THR A 8 -18.06 10.41 -10.19
N ASN A 9 -18.80 11.52 -10.14
CA ASN A 9 -18.37 12.71 -9.39
C ASN A 9 -18.27 12.43 -7.89
N LEU A 10 -19.23 11.67 -7.32
CA LEU A 10 -19.20 11.27 -5.92
C LEU A 10 -17.99 10.40 -5.60
N TRP A 11 -17.65 9.43 -6.47
CA TRP A 11 -16.48 8.59 -6.25
C TRP A 11 -15.18 9.39 -6.33
N LEU A 12 -15.05 10.33 -7.26
CA LEU A 12 -13.87 11.19 -7.35
C LEU A 12 -13.69 12.07 -6.12
N VAL A 13 -14.78 12.68 -5.63
CA VAL A 13 -14.75 13.46 -4.38
C VAL A 13 -14.37 12.56 -3.21
N ALA A 14 -14.98 11.37 -3.11
CA ALA A 14 -14.67 10.41 -2.06
C ALA A 14 -13.20 9.98 -2.11
N ALA A 15 -12.64 9.68 -3.28
CA ALA A 15 -11.23 9.32 -3.47
C ALA A 15 -10.28 10.49 -3.14
N GLY A 16 -10.66 11.73 -3.47
CA GLY A 16 -9.91 12.93 -3.08
C GLY A 16 -9.87 13.10 -1.56
N LEU A 17 -11.03 13.06 -0.90
CA LEU A 17 -11.12 13.11 0.56
C LEU A 17 -10.37 11.96 1.21
N TYR A 18 -10.48 10.77 0.64
CA TYR A 18 -9.76 9.58 1.06
C TYR A 18 -8.25 9.86 1.12
N LEU A 19 -7.64 10.34 0.03
CA LEU A 19 -6.21 10.66 -0.02
C LEU A 19 -5.79 11.79 0.94
N LEU A 20 -6.69 12.72 1.27
CA LEU A 20 -6.41 13.80 2.21
C LEU A 20 -6.38 13.35 3.67
N VAL A 21 -7.15 12.32 4.05
CA VAL A 21 -7.27 11.87 5.45
C VAL A 21 -5.90 11.57 6.10
N PRO A 22 -4.99 10.77 5.50
CA PRO A 22 -3.68 10.51 6.10
C PRO A 22 -2.81 11.77 6.26
N ILE A 23 -2.91 12.71 5.32
CA ILE A 23 -2.17 13.98 5.35
C ILE A 23 -2.68 14.84 6.51
N LEU A 24 -4.00 15.01 6.60
CA LEU A 24 -4.65 15.77 7.66
C LEU A 24 -4.40 15.14 9.03
N TRP A 25 -4.41 13.81 9.12
CA TRP A 25 -4.09 13.09 10.34
C TRP A 25 -2.66 13.34 10.81
N ASP A 26 -1.67 13.23 9.92
CA ASP A 26 -0.26 13.48 10.25
C ASP A 26 -0.01 14.95 10.65
N LEU A 27 -0.69 15.90 9.99
CA LEU A 27 -0.66 17.32 10.35
C LEU A 27 -1.27 17.56 11.73
N ALA A 28 -2.44 16.97 12.00
CA ALA A 28 -3.11 17.07 13.30
C ALA A 28 -2.26 16.46 14.42
N ALA A 29 -1.61 15.31 14.18
CA ALA A 29 -0.71 14.66 15.13
C ALA A 29 0.52 15.52 15.46
N ARG A 30 1.11 16.19 14.45
CA ARG A 30 2.22 17.14 14.67
C ARG A 30 1.77 18.39 15.41
N TRP A 31 0.58 18.89 15.10
CA TRP A 31 0.04 20.07 15.73
C TRP A 31 -0.32 19.82 17.21
N SER A 32 -0.94 18.67 17.51
CA SER A 32 -1.28 18.29 18.89
C SER A 32 -0.05 18.07 19.77
N GLY A 33 1.07 17.64 19.21
CA GLY A 33 2.36 17.57 19.92
C GLY A 33 2.90 18.93 20.39
N ARG A 34 2.39 20.06 19.89
CA ARG A 34 2.77 21.41 20.33
C ARG A 34 1.88 21.97 21.44
N TRP A 35 0.80 21.27 21.82
CA TRP A 35 -0.11 21.75 22.84
C TRP A 35 0.53 21.65 24.22
N THR A 36 0.40 22.72 25.02
CA THR A 36 0.78 22.74 26.43
C THR A 36 -0.49 22.63 27.30
N GLY A 37 -0.41 21.92 28.43
CA GLY A 37 -1.53 21.77 29.39
C GLY A 37 -2.41 20.52 29.23
N ARG A 38 -3.60 20.53 29.86
CA ARG A 38 -4.54 19.37 29.94
C ARG A 38 -4.88 18.67 28.61
N PRO A 39 -5.07 19.35 27.46
CA PRO A 39 -5.35 18.64 26.20
C PRO A 39 -4.16 17.83 25.66
N ALA A 40 -2.93 18.02 26.17
CA ALA A 40 -1.77 17.20 25.83
C ALA A 40 -1.86 15.75 26.34
N GLY A 41 -2.75 15.46 27.32
CA GLY A 41 -2.94 14.12 27.86
C GLY A 41 -3.77 13.18 26.97
N TRP A 42 -4.63 13.73 26.10
CA TRP A 42 -5.54 12.95 25.25
C TRP A 42 -4.81 12.07 24.21
N PRO A 43 -3.83 12.60 23.45
CA PRO A 43 -3.01 11.77 22.57
C PRO A 43 -2.27 10.69 23.35
N GLY A 44 -1.82 11.01 24.56
CA GLY A 44 -1.12 10.09 25.44
C GLY A 44 -1.96 8.89 25.87
N VAL A 45 -3.24 9.09 26.25
CA VAL A 45 -4.14 8.00 26.68
C VAL A 45 -4.50 7.08 25.51
N VAL A 46 -4.81 7.66 24.35
CA VAL A 46 -5.16 6.90 23.14
C VAL A 46 -3.93 6.18 22.56
N ALA A 47 -2.72 6.71 22.77
CA ALA A 47 -1.48 6.08 22.32
C ALA A 47 -0.95 4.95 23.22
N ARG A 48 -1.56 4.70 24.40
CA ARG A 48 -1.07 3.64 25.30
C ARG A 48 -1.29 2.25 24.70
N PRO A 49 -0.28 1.37 24.71
CA PRO A 49 -0.49 -0.04 24.42
C PRO A 49 -1.35 -0.68 25.53
N PRO A 50 -2.26 -1.63 25.20
CA PRO A 50 -2.52 -2.18 23.87
C PRO A 50 -3.55 -1.39 23.03
N LEU A 51 -4.29 -0.46 23.65
CA LEU A 51 -5.44 0.20 23.01
C LEU A 51 -5.06 1.01 21.76
N GLY A 52 -3.95 1.74 21.80
CA GLY A 52 -3.51 2.57 20.67
C GLY A 52 -3.08 1.79 19.44
N GLU A 53 -2.57 0.58 19.62
CA GLU A 53 -2.24 -0.32 18.52
C GLU A 53 -3.52 -0.89 17.88
N TRP A 54 -4.45 -1.36 18.71
CA TRP A 54 -5.77 -1.81 18.25
C TRP A 54 -6.50 -0.74 17.45
N LEU A 55 -6.60 0.49 17.97
CA LEU A 55 -7.25 1.60 17.28
C LEU A 55 -6.58 1.91 15.94
N ARG A 56 -5.26 1.82 15.86
CA ARG A 56 -4.52 2.04 14.61
C ARG A 56 -4.81 0.96 13.58
N VAL A 57 -4.79 -0.31 13.99
CA VAL A 57 -5.10 -1.45 13.12
C VAL A 57 -6.55 -1.39 12.67
N SER A 58 -7.51 -1.26 13.58
CA SER A 58 -8.93 -1.15 13.26
C SER A 58 -9.24 0.06 12.39
N GLY A 59 -8.62 1.21 12.67
CA GLY A 59 -8.77 2.42 11.85
C GLY A 59 -8.26 2.22 10.43
N ARG A 60 -7.10 1.57 10.26
CA ARG A 60 -6.57 1.21 8.94
C ARG A 60 -7.47 0.23 8.21
N LEU A 61 -8.00 -0.79 8.88
CA LEU A 61 -8.91 -1.74 8.26
C LEU A 61 -10.19 -1.06 7.79
N LEU A 62 -10.81 -0.25 8.65
CA LEU A 62 -12.03 0.47 8.36
C LEU A 62 -11.82 1.40 7.16
N TYR A 63 -10.72 2.15 7.17
CA TYR A 63 -10.37 3.05 6.09
C TYR A 63 -10.05 2.30 4.79
N SER A 64 -9.26 1.24 4.84
CA SER A 64 -8.75 0.56 3.63
C SER A 64 -9.71 -0.46 3.01
N VAL A 65 -10.64 -1.00 3.78
CA VAL A 65 -11.55 -2.07 3.32
C VAL A 65 -13.01 -1.66 3.44
N ALA A 66 -13.42 -1.13 4.60
CA ALA A 66 -14.83 -0.84 4.84
C ALA A 66 -15.34 0.34 3.99
N ILE A 67 -14.55 1.42 3.82
CA ILE A 67 -14.94 2.54 2.96
C ILE A 67 -15.14 2.10 1.49
N PRO A 68 -14.18 1.43 0.83
CA PRO A 68 -14.39 0.95 -0.54
C PRO A 68 -15.59 0.01 -0.67
N TYR A 69 -15.78 -0.88 0.32
CA TYR A 69 -16.90 -1.82 0.32
C TYR A 69 -18.25 -1.11 0.52
N ALA A 70 -18.34 -0.13 1.42
CA ALA A 70 -19.55 0.67 1.61
C ALA A 70 -19.91 1.47 0.36
N MET A 71 -18.92 2.04 -0.33
CA MET A 71 -19.12 2.73 -1.61
C MET A 71 -19.59 1.79 -2.71
N LEU A 72 -19.12 0.54 -2.70
CA LEU A 72 -19.56 -0.50 -3.62
C LEU A 72 -21.03 -0.88 -3.35
N LEU A 73 -21.38 -1.12 -2.09
CA LEU A 73 -22.76 -1.42 -1.68
C LEU A 73 -23.73 -0.27 -1.99
N ALA A 74 -23.26 0.98 -1.90
CA ALA A 74 -24.04 2.17 -2.26
C ALA A 74 -24.20 2.37 -3.79
N GLY A 75 -23.55 1.55 -4.63
CA GLY A 75 -23.55 1.69 -6.08
C GLY A 75 -22.79 2.93 -6.57
N ILE A 76 -21.93 3.51 -5.74
CA ILE A 76 -21.06 4.65 -6.08
C ILE A 76 -19.77 4.14 -6.75
N ALA A 77 -19.20 3.07 -6.20
CA ALA A 77 -18.06 2.38 -6.78
C ALA A 77 -18.49 1.22 -7.68
N ASP A 78 -17.66 0.90 -8.66
CA ASP A 78 -17.86 -0.22 -9.58
C ASP A 78 -16.96 -1.40 -9.21
N ALA A 79 -17.54 -2.60 -9.11
CA ALA A 79 -16.84 -3.81 -8.69
C ALA A 79 -15.71 -4.20 -9.65
N ARG A 80 -15.90 -3.98 -10.95
CA ARG A 80 -14.88 -4.30 -11.97
C ARG A 80 -13.68 -3.38 -11.87
N SER A 81 -13.92 -2.07 -11.74
CA SER A 81 -12.86 -1.05 -11.56
C SER A 81 -12.06 -1.26 -10.27
N LEU A 82 -12.67 -1.84 -9.22
CA LEU A 82 -11.99 -2.27 -8.00
C LEU A 82 -11.24 -3.61 -8.16
N GLY A 83 -11.52 -4.39 -9.21
CA GLY A 83 -10.97 -5.73 -9.43
C GLY A 83 -11.62 -6.83 -8.62
N VAL A 84 -12.84 -6.59 -8.13
CA VAL A 84 -13.61 -7.51 -7.27
C VAL A 84 -14.64 -8.29 -8.08
N ALA A 85 -15.18 -7.69 -9.15
CA ALA A 85 -16.07 -8.39 -10.06
C ALA A 85 -15.29 -9.05 -11.19
N GLY A 86 -15.44 -10.36 -11.28
CA GLY A 86 -14.88 -11.19 -12.35
C GLY A 86 -14.01 -12.29 -11.78
N PHE A 87 -14.50 -13.52 -11.84
CA PHE A 87 -13.55 -14.60 -12.10
C PHE A 87 -12.84 -14.22 -13.41
N PRO A 88 -11.51 -14.21 -13.43
CA PRO A 88 -10.79 -13.70 -14.58
C PRO A 88 -11.22 -14.49 -15.82
N ARG A 89 -11.57 -13.79 -16.90
CA ARG A 89 -11.83 -14.47 -18.15
C ARG A 89 -10.54 -15.16 -18.54
N TRP A 90 -10.63 -16.45 -18.85
CA TRP A 90 -9.48 -17.33 -19.07
C TRP A 90 -8.38 -16.83 -20.03
N PRO A 91 -8.60 -15.92 -21.01
CA PRO A 91 -7.48 -15.39 -21.80
C PRO A 91 -6.63 -14.32 -21.09
N GLU A 92 -7.16 -13.59 -20.10
CA GLU A 92 -6.50 -12.41 -19.51
C GLU A 92 -5.62 -12.78 -18.30
N LEU A 93 -6.02 -13.82 -17.56
CA LEU A 93 -5.29 -14.29 -16.37
C LEU A 93 -3.83 -14.71 -16.66
N PRO A 94 -3.52 -15.47 -17.71
CA PRO A 94 -2.16 -15.93 -17.95
C PRO A 94 -1.19 -14.77 -18.17
N LEU A 95 -1.60 -13.75 -18.93
CA LEU A 95 -0.76 -12.59 -19.21
C LEU A 95 -0.52 -11.76 -17.94
N GLY A 96 -1.57 -11.44 -17.18
CA GLY A 96 -1.42 -10.73 -15.91
C GLY A 96 -0.58 -11.51 -14.89
N THR A 97 -0.70 -12.84 -14.87
CA THR A 97 0.11 -13.72 -14.02
C THR A 97 1.58 -13.72 -14.46
N ALA A 98 1.85 -13.83 -15.75
CA ALA A 98 3.21 -13.78 -16.29
C ALA A 98 3.88 -12.43 -16.00
N VAL A 99 3.17 -11.32 -16.21
CA VAL A 99 3.64 -9.97 -15.88
C VAL A 99 3.88 -9.82 -14.37
N GLY A 100 2.95 -10.30 -13.54
CA GLY A 100 3.07 -10.28 -12.08
C GLY A 100 4.30 -11.06 -11.59
N LEU A 101 4.47 -12.30 -12.04
CA LEU A 101 5.62 -13.15 -11.69
C LEU A 101 6.93 -12.58 -12.19
N GLY A 102 6.99 -12.09 -13.44
CA GLY A 102 8.17 -11.42 -13.99
C GLY A 102 8.55 -10.18 -13.16
N GLY A 103 7.57 -9.39 -12.75
CA GLY A 103 7.77 -8.25 -11.85
C GLY A 103 8.25 -8.65 -10.47
N VAL A 104 7.71 -9.73 -9.87
CA VAL A 104 8.18 -10.30 -8.60
C VAL A 104 9.65 -10.72 -8.70
N LEU A 105 10.03 -11.42 -9.76
CA LEU A 105 11.42 -11.82 -9.99
C LEU A 105 12.35 -10.61 -10.14
N LEU A 106 11.91 -9.56 -10.85
CA LEU A 106 12.67 -8.32 -11.00
C LEU A 106 12.84 -7.58 -9.66
N VAL A 107 11.78 -7.49 -8.86
CA VAL A 107 11.82 -6.91 -7.51
C VAL A 107 12.75 -7.73 -6.61
N MET A 108 12.60 -9.05 -6.58
CA MET A 108 13.49 -9.95 -5.84
C MET A 108 14.96 -9.76 -6.23
N TRP A 109 15.27 -9.77 -7.53
CA TRP A 109 16.64 -9.62 -8.04
C TRP A 109 17.24 -8.25 -7.70
N SER A 110 16.49 -7.16 -7.93
CA SER A 110 16.95 -5.80 -7.67
C SER A 110 17.22 -5.55 -6.19
N TRP A 111 16.32 -6.00 -5.30
CA TRP A 111 16.51 -5.88 -3.86
C TRP A 111 17.62 -6.77 -3.33
N GLY A 112 17.80 -7.96 -3.89
CA GLY A 112 18.96 -8.81 -3.59
C GLY A 112 20.29 -8.13 -3.92
N ARG A 113 20.36 -7.46 -5.09
CA ARG A 113 21.53 -6.66 -5.46
C ARG A 113 21.75 -5.47 -4.52
N ILE A 114 20.69 -4.73 -4.18
CA ILE A 114 20.78 -3.59 -3.26
C ILE A 114 21.27 -4.06 -1.89
N ALA A 115 20.74 -5.15 -1.36
CA ALA A 115 21.16 -5.72 -0.08
C ALA A 115 22.63 -6.15 -0.11
N ALA A 116 23.05 -6.89 -1.13
CA ALA A 116 24.46 -7.32 -1.28
C ALA A 116 25.43 -6.13 -1.40
N MET A 117 25.04 -5.05 -2.09
CA MET A 117 25.85 -3.83 -2.16
C MET A 117 25.87 -3.05 -0.83
N SER A 118 24.78 -3.08 -0.07
CA SER A 118 24.66 -2.37 1.20
C SER A 118 25.43 -3.07 2.32
N ASP A 119 25.44 -4.41 2.33
CA ASP A 119 26.21 -5.21 3.28
C ASP A 119 27.72 -4.92 3.18
N ARG A 120 28.24 -4.76 1.95
CA ARG A 120 29.64 -4.33 1.70
C ARG A 120 29.98 -2.95 2.25
N ARG A 121 28.99 -2.08 2.47
CA ARG A 121 29.17 -0.73 3.06
C ARG A 121 29.12 -0.75 4.59
N GLY A 122 28.88 -1.90 5.20
CA GLY A 122 28.95 -2.13 6.63
C GLY A 122 27.60 -2.36 7.31
N PRO A 123 27.61 -2.81 8.57
CA PRO A 123 26.45 -3.35 9.28
C PRO A 123 25.35 -2.32 9.58
N ARG A 124 25.65 -1.02 9.49
CA ARG A 124 24.69 0.06 9.75
C ARG A 124 23.65 0.25 8.65
N HIS A 125 23.80 -0.41 7.49
CA HIS A 125 22.94 -0.19 6.32
C HIS A 125 22.36 -1.52 5.82
N ARG A 126 21.48 -2.14 6.60
CA ARG A 126 20.78 -3.39 6.23
C ARG A 126 19.32 -3.11 5.87
N PRO A 127 19.01 -2.61 4.66
CA PRO A 127 17.64 -2.37 4.25
C PRO A 127 16.79 -3.63 4.34
N LEU A 128 15.51 -3.45 4.68
CA LEU A 128 14.49 -4.51 4.83
C LEU A 128 14.73 -5.50 5.98
N LEU A 129 15.82 -5.39 6.75
CA LEU A 129 16.07 -6.30 7.87
C LEU A 129 14.98 -6.21 8.95
N GLY A 130 14.51 -5.00 9.27
CA GLY A 130 13.41 -4.80 10.21
C GLY A 130 12.14 -5.51 9.75
N LEU A 131 11.82 -5.42 8.45
CA LEU A 131 10.65 -6.09 7.88
C LEU A 131 10.80 -7.62 7.91
N TRP A 132 11.98 -8.14 7.57
CA TRP A 132 12.28 -9.57 7.68
C TRP A 132 12.10 -10.10 9.11
N LYS A 133 12.60 -9.36 10.12
CA LYS A 133 12.42 -9.71 11.53
C LYS A 133 10.94 -9.74 11.93
N THR A 134 10.15 -8.77 11.48
CA THR A 134 8.70 -8.76 11.72
C THR A 134 8.01 -9.99 11.13
N LEU A 135 8.42 -10.45 9.96
CA LEU A 135 7.87 -11.66 9.33
C LEU A 135 8.14 -12.94 10.11
N HIS A 136 9.23 -12.99 10.90
CA HIS A 136 9.62 -14.15 11.71
C HIS A 136 9.01 -14.16 13.11
N LEU A 137 8.36 -13.07 13.53
CA LEU A 137 7.62 -13.07 14.78
C LEU A 137 6.46 -14.08 14.72
N PRO A 138 6.04 -14.66 15.86
CA PRO A 138 4.81 -15.43 15.91
C PRO A 138 3.66 -14.58 15.35
N HIS A 139 2.97 -15.06 14.31
CA HIS A 139 1.91 -14.34 13.58
C HIS A 139 2.38 -13.16 12.71
N GLY A 140 3.67 -13.02 12.42
CA GLY A 140 4.19 -12.00 11.50
C GLY A 140 3.54 -12.02 10.11
N TRP A 141 3.14 -13.21 9.64
CA TRP A 141 2.39 -13.39 8.40
C TRP A 141 1.00 -12.74 8.43
N VAL A 142 0.35 -12.65 9.59
CA VAL A 142 -0.98 -12.01 9.73
C VAL A 142 -0.82 -10.50 9.53
N HIS A 143 0.19 -9.91 10.15
CA HIS A 143 0.52 -8.49 9.97
C HIS A 143 0.85 -8.18 8.50
N LEU A 144 1.63 -9.05 7.84
CA LEU A 144 1.91 -8.94 6.42
C LEU A 144 0.62 -8.98 5.58
N ALA A 145 -0.21 -10.01 5.76
CA ALA A 145 -1.44 -10.18 5.00
C ALA A 145 -2.37 -8.97 5.18
N PHE A 146 -2.46 -8.46 6.41
CA PHE A 146 -3.22 -7.27 6.74
C PHE A 146 -2.69 -6.02 6.05
N ASP A 147 -1.37 -5.79 6.09
CA ASP A 147 -0.74 -4.64 5.45
C ASP A 147 -0.93 -4.66 3.94
N VAL A 148 -0.75 -5.82 3.31
CA VAL A 148 -0.97 -6.03 1.87
C VAL A 148 -2.43 -5.79 1.52
N LEU A 149 -3.37 -6.35 2.30
CA LEU A 149 -4.80 -6.14 2.10
C LEU A 149 -5.18 -4.66 2.18
N CYS A 150 -4.71 -3.96 3.23
CA CYS A 150 -5.02 -2.55 3.41
C CYS A 150 -4.44 -1.71 2.27
N LEU A 151 -3.21 -1.96 1.87
CA LEU A 151 -2.54 -1.19 0.82
C LEU A 151 -3.20 -1.42 -0.54
N GLN A 152 -3.49 -2.68 -0.90
CA GLN A 152 -4.15 -3.01 -2.15
C GLN A 152 -5.61 -2.54 -2.19
N GLY A 153 -6.35 -2.63 -1.08
CA GLY A 153 -7.72 -2.10 -0.99
C GLY A 153 -7.77 -0.58 -1.16
N SER A 154 -6.89 0.13 -0.46
CA SER A 154 -6.76 1.60 -0.57
C SER A 154 -6.42 2.02 -1.98
N TRP A 155 -5.45 1.35 -2.60
CA TRP A 155 -5.02 1.66 -3.96
C TRP A 155 -6.09 1.28 -4.99
N ALA A 156 -6.76 0.14 -4.85
CA ALA A 156 -7.86 -0.26 -5.72
C ALA A 156 -8.99 0.78 -5.74
N PHE A 157 -9.30 1.39 -4.60
CA PHE A 157 -10.32 2.43 -4.49
C PHE A 157 -9.95 3.70 -5.27
N VAL A 158 -8.73 4.21 -5.07
CA VAL A 158 -8.23 5.42 -5.76
C VAL A 158 -8.06 5.15 -7.26
N ARG A 159 -7.51 3.99 -7.62
CA ARG A 159 -7.38 3.52 -8.99
C ARG A 159 -8.73 3.39 -9.68
N GLY A 160 -9.72 2.79 -9.01
CA GLY A 160 -11.06 2.61 -9.56
C GLY A 160 -11.73 3.94 -9.91
N ALA A 161 -11.60 4.95 -9.04
CA ALA A 161 -12.07 6.31 -9.31
C ALA A 161 -11.38 6.92 -10.54
N ALA A 162 -10.06 6.75 -10.65
CA ALA A 162 -9.29 7.24 -11.79
C ALA A 162 -9.65 6.51 -13.11
N ILE A 163 -9.83 5.18 -13.07
CA ILE A 163 -10.31 4.39 -14.22
C ILE A 163 -11.66 4.89 -14.69
N ARG A 164 -12.55 5.23 -13.75
CA ARG A 164 -13.87 5.77 -14.07
C ARG A 164 -13.80 7.12 -14.79
N LEU A 165 -12.78 7.93 -14.49
CA LEU A 165 -12.56 9.26 -15.07
C LEU A 165 -11.90 9.22 -16.45
N VAL A 166 -10.79 8.48 -16.60
CA VAL A 166 -9.92 8.54 -17.79
C VAL A 166 -9.76 7.21 -18.52
N GLY A 167 -10.49 6.17 -18.12
CA GLY A 167 -10.39 4.81 -18.68
C GLY A 167 -9.30 3.95 -18.04
N LEU A 168 -9.25 2.67 -18.41
CA LEU A 168 -8.43 1.65 -17.72
C LEU A 168 -6.93 2.03 -17.68
N TYR A 169 -6.29 2.18 -18.85
CA TYR A 169 -4.85 2.42 -18.93
C TYR A 169 -4.44 3.70 -18.20
N ALA A 170 -4.98 4.85 -18.59
CA ALA A 170 -4.66 6.13 -17.98
C ALA A 170 -5.06 6.17 -16.49
N GLY A 171 -6.15 5.49 -16.12
CA GLY A 171 -6.66 5.45 -14.76
C GLY A 171 -5.76 4.70 -13.79
N VAL A 172 -5.14 3.60 -14.22
CA VAL A 172 -4.14 2.88 -13.41
C VAL A 172 -2.98 3.80 -13.04
N TRP A 173 -2.40 4.48 -14.03
CA TRP A 173 -1.25 5.36 -13.83
C TRP A 173 -1.62 6.64 -13.09
N LEU A 174 -2.78 7.25 -13.38
CA LEU A 174 -3.27 8.41 -12.66
C LEU A 174 -3.55 8.09 -11.19
N GLY A 175 -4.16 6.95 -10.90
CA GLY A 175 -4.42 6.50 -9.53
C GLY A 175 -3.12 6.23 -8.75
N LEU A 176 -2.11 5.65 -9.41
CA LEU A 176 -0.79 5.47 -8.83
C LEU A 176 -0.09 6.82 -8.56
N ALA A 177 -0.11 7.74 -9.53
CA ALA A 177 0.47 9.08 -9.39
C ALA A 177 -0.21 9.87 -8.26
N ALA A 178 -1.53 9.82 -8.16
CA ALA A 178 -2.29 10.45 -7.08
C ALA A 178 -1.92 9.86 -5.71
N SER A 179 -1.77 8.53 -5.63
CA SER A 179 -1.36 7.86 -4.38
C SER A 179 0.07 8.22 -3.97
N ALA A 180 0.99 8.28 -4.93
CA ALA A 180 2.37 8.69 -4.72
C ALA A 180 2.46 10.16 -4.28
N LEU A 181 1.70 11.05 -4.92
CA LEU A 181 1.62 12.46 -4.56
C LEU A 181 1.06 12.62 -3.14
N ALA A 182 -0.05 11.95 -2.83
CA ALA A 182 -0.63 11.98 -1.49
C ALA A 182 0.37 11.49 -0.43
N TRP A 183 1.14 10.45 -0.72
CA TRP A 183 2.22 9.99 0.15
C TRP A 183 3.33 11.05 0.31
N LEU A 184 3.80 11.67 -0.78
CA LEU A 184 4.83 12.71 -0.74
C LEU A 184 4.40 13.97 0.03
N LEU A 185 3.11 14.31 -0.03
CA LEU A 185 2.53 15.45 0.68
C LEU A 185 2.41 15.22 2.19
N ARG A 186 2.59 13.98 2.67
CA ARG A 186 2.58 13.71 4.11
C ARG A 186 3.83 14.31 4.77
N PRO A 187 3.66 15.00 5.92
CA PRO A 187 4.78 15.63 6.61
C PRO A 187 5.92 14.65 6.92
N GLY A 188 7.12 14.97 6.44
CA GLY A 188 8.36 14.22 6.71
C GLY A 188 8.67 13.07 5.76
N GLN A 189 7.76 12.70 4.85
CA GLN A 189 8.02 11.59 3.90
C GLN A 189 9.11 11.93 2.87
N ALA A 190 9.14 13.17 2.38
CA ALA A 190 10.21 13.60 1.49
C ALA A 190 11.59 13.54 2.18
N ALA A 191 11.66 13.90 3.47
CA ALA A 191 12.90 13.83 4.24
C ALA A 191 13.32 12.38 4.54
N SER A 192 12.37 11.45 4.74
CA SER A 192 12.69 10.04 4.96
C SER A 192 13.29 9.36 3.73
N LEU A 193 13.17 9.95 2.53
CA LEU A 193 13.87 9.46 1.33
C LEU A 193 15.39 9.71 1.36
N ALA A 194 15.85 10.68 2.17
CA ALA A 194 17.28 10.94 2.36
C ALA A 194 17.95 9.87 3.24
N ASP A 195 17.20 9.27 4.16
CA ASP A 195 17.67 8.17 4.99
C ASP A 195 17.58 6.82 4.27
N ALA A 196 18.69 6.08 4.26
CA ALA A 196 18.80 4.82 3.51
C ALA A 196 17.91 3.71 4.08
N GLU A 197 17.71 3.69 5.40
CA GLU A 197 16.88 2.69 6.07
C GLU A 197 15.39 3.02 5.90
N ALA A 198 14.99 4.27 6.19
CA ALA A 198 13.60 4.69 6.07
C ALA A 198 13.08 4.71 4.62
N ARG A 199 13.93 4.98 3.61
CA ARG A 199 13.50 4.96 2.21
C ARG A 199 13.25 3.55 1.67
N ALA A 200 13.89 2.52 2.24
CA ALA A 200 13.86 1.19 1.65
C ALA A 200 12.43 0.58 1.59
N PRO A 201 11.62 0.61 2.67
CA PRO A 201 10.23 0.19 2.61
C PRO A 201 9.40 1.00 1.61
N ALA A 202 9.60 2.32 1.53
CA ALA A 202 8.86 3.18 0.60
C ALA A 202 9.16 2.85 -0.87
N LEU A 203 10.44 2.66 -1.21
CA LEU A 203 10.86 2.25 -2.56
C LEU A 203 10.37 0.85 -2.91
N LEU A 204 10.37 -0.08 -1.95
CA LEU A 204 9.83 -1.42 -2.15
C LEU A 204 8.32 -1.35 -2.42
N SER A 205 7.56 -0.64 -1.60
CA SER A 205 6.13 -0.43 -1.81
C SER A 205 5.83 0.24 -3.15
N ALA A 206 6.62 1.24 -3.57
CA ALA A 206 6.48 1.88 -4.87
C ALA A 206 6.74 0.89 -6.02
N SER A 207 7.79 0.06 -5.92
CA SER A 207 8.08 -0.97 -6.93
C SER A 207 6.98 -2.02 -7.02
N LEU A 208 6.43 -2.45 -5.89
CA LEU A 208 5.32 -3.41 -5.86
C LEU A 208 4.01 -2.79 -6.36
N ALA A 209 3.77 -1.50 -6.10
CA ALA A 209 2.63 -0.78 -6.65
C ALA A 209 2.71 -0.66 -8.18
N LEU A 210 3.91 -0.45 -8.74
CA LEU A 210 4.13 -0.49 -10.19
C LEU A 210 3.86 -1.88 -10.77
N VAL A 211 4.45 -2.92 -10.19
CA VAL A 211 4.27 -4.31 -10.66
C VAL A 211 2.80 -4.74 -10.58
N THR A 212 2.14 -4.47 -9.46
CA THR A 212 0.71 -4.79 -9.30
C THR A 212 -0.16 -3.91 -10.20
N GLY A 213 0.26 -2.68 -10.52
CA GLY A 213 -0.37 -1.81 -11.53
C GLY A 213 -0.40 -2.45 -12.90
N LEU A 214 0.74 -2.97 -13.33
CA LEU A 214 0.87 -3.70 -14.59
C LEU A 214 0.07 -5.01 -14.57
N ALA A 215 0.17 -5.80 -13.50
CA ALA A 215 -0.62 -7.04 -13.38
C ALA A 215 -2.14 -6.74 -13.43
N PHE A 216 -2.59 -5.68 -12.78
CA PHE A 216 -3.98 -5.24 -12.82
C PHE A 216 -4.42 -4.81 -14.22
N LEU A 217 -3.57 -4.09 -14.96
CA LEU A 217 -3.88 -3.63 -16.31
C LEU A 217 -4.26 -4.79 -17.25
N TYR A 218 -3.65 -5.96 -17.06
CA TYR A 218 -3.87 -7.15 -17.90
C TYR A 218 -4.92 -8.11 -17.36
N ALA A 219 -5.15 -8.17 -16.05
CA ALA A 219 -6.06 -9.16 -15.45
C ALA A 219 -7.31 -8.56 -14.79
N GLU A 220 -7.34 -7.23 -14.56
CA GLU A 220 -8.38 -6.52 -13.79
C GLU A 220 -8.75 -7.26 -12.47
N ASN A 221 -7.78 -7.90 -11.81
CA ASN A 221 -8.04 -8.83 -10.72
C ASN A 221 -7.30 -8.43 -9.44
N LEU A 222 -8.06 -8.07 -8.40
CA LEU A 222 -7.52 -7.63 -7.11
C LEU A 222 -6.82 -8.77 -6.36
N TRP A 223 -7.33 -10.00 -6.44
CA TRP A 223 -6.75 -11.16 -5.77
C TRP A 223 -5.38 -11.51 -6.33
N LEU A 224 -5.22 -11.44 -7.66
CA LEU A 224 -3.91 -11.57 -8.30
C LEU A 224 -2.97 -10.45 -7.83
N CYS A 225 -3.44 -9.21 -7.74
CA CYS A 225 -2.63 -8.11 -7.24
C CYS A 225 -2.18 -8.32 -5.80
N LEU A 226 -3.07 -8.80 -4.91
CA LEU A 226 -2.75 -9.17 -3.53
C LEU A 226 -1.67 -10.25 -3.49
N ALA A 227 -1.84 -11.33 -4.27
CA ALA A 227 -0.88 -12.43 -4.34
C ALA A 227 0.49 -11.96 -4.86
N VAL A 228 0.51 -11.23 -5.98
CA VAL A 228 1.73 -10.66 -6.58
C VAL A 228 2.43 -9.72 -5.61
N HIS A 229 1.69 -8.86 -4.90
CA HIS A 229 2.26 -7.96 -3.90
C HIS A 229 2.89 -8.75 -2.74
N ALA A 230 2.15 -9.70 -2.16
CA ALA A 230 2.61 -10.50 -1.03
C ALA A 230 3.86 -11.32 -1.41
N LEU A 231 3.84 -11.98 -2.57
CA LEU A 231 4.98 -12.74 -3.09
C LEU A 231 6.20 -11.85 -3.35
N GLY A 232 6.00 -10.68 -3.96
CA GLY A 232 7.09 -9.73 -4.21
C GLY A 232 7.72 -9.20 -2.93
N LEU A 233 6.92 -8.93 -1.91
CA LEU A 233 7.36 -8.48 -0.60
C LEU A 233 8.17 -9.58 0.12
N LEU A 234 7.64 -10.80 0.15
CA LEU A 234 8.33 -11.96 0.73
C LEU A 234 9.65 -12.25 0.01
N ALA A 235 9.64 -12.28 -1.33
CA ALA A 235 10.82 -12.55 -2.13
C ALA A 235 11.91 -11.48 -1.96
N ALA A 236 11.54 -10.20 -1.89
CA ALA A 236 12.47 -9.11 -1.61
C ALA A 236 13.10 -9.25 -0.22
N CYS A 237 12.29 -9.53 0.82
CA CYS A 237 12.79 -9.68 2.19
C CYS A 237 13.70 -10.91 2.34
N GLN A 238 13.28 -12.06 1.80
CA GLN A 238 14.08 -13.29 1.82
C GLN A 238 15.41 -13.07 1.10
N ARG A 239 15.39 -12.43 -0.07
CA ARG A 239 16.62 -12.20 -0.84
C ARG A 239 17.55 -11.20 -0.14
N ALA A 240 17.01 -10.19 0.52
CA ALA A 240 17.79 -9.27 1.35
C ALA A 240 18.42 -9.99 2.56
N ALA A 241 17.65 -10.79 3.29
CA ALA A 241 18.13 -11.57 4.43
C ALA A 241 19.24 -12.56 4.04
N ALA A 242 19.08 -13.26 2.91
CA ALA A 242 20.10 -14.14 2.37
C ALA A 242 21.41 -13.42 2.04
N ALA A 243 21.34 -12.15 1.60
CA ALA A 243 22.53 -11.35 1.33
C ALA A 243 23.28 -10.93 2.62
N TYR A 244 22.60 -10.88 3.77
CA TYR A 244 23.22 -10.55 5.06
C TYR A 244 23.78 -11.77 5.80
N GLY A 245 23.66 -12.98 5.23
CA GLY A 245 24.05 -14.23 5.88
C GLY A 245 23.13 -14.64 7.04
N GLU A 246 21.94 -14.04 7.15
CA GLU A 246 20.98 -14.32 8.22
C GLU A 246 19.96 -15.42 7.83
N THR A 247 20.40 -16.46 7.12
CA THR A 247 19.60 -17.67 6.89
C THR A 247 19.76 -18.63 8.06
N GLY A 248 19.18 -18.26 9.21
CA GLY A 248 18.96 -19.16 10.35
C GLY A 248 17.70 -19.97 10.16
#